data_AF-A4N6L1-F1
#
_entry.id   AF-A4N6L1-F1
#
_cell.length_a   1.000
_cell.length_b   1.000
_cell.length_c   1.000
_cell.angle_alpha   90.00
_cell.angle_beta   90.00
_cell.angle_gamma   90.00
#
_symmetry.space_group_name_H-M   'P 1'
#
loop_
_entity.id
_entity.type
_entity.pdbx_description
1 polymer ?
#
loop_
_entity_poly.entity_id
_entity_poly.type
_entity_poly.pdbx_seq_one_letter_code
_entity_poly.pdbx_strand_id
1 'polypeptide(L)'
;MKVALDAIGAAEAPHNFLSVTKFGHSAIVSTKGNEDCHIILRGGDKGPNYSAEDVEKVCADIEKTGRIPHVMVDFSHANSSKQYKKQMDVCQDVCNQIASGSKQIFGVMVESHLVEGRQDLVDGKAQTYGQSITDACIGWEDSERLLQQLSDAVIARRKATSN
;
A
#
# COMPACT_ATOMS: atom_id res chain seq x y z
N MET A 1 -8.11 -5.59 -10.43
CA MET A 1 -8.76 -4.27 -10.53
C MET A 1 -10.25 -4.35 -10.24
N LYS A 2 -11.08 -4.93 -11.13
CA LYS A 2 -12.54 -5.02 -10.96
C LYS A 2 -12.99 -5.47 -9.56
N VAL A 3 -12.40 -6.53 -9.02
CA VAL A 3 -12.70 -7.03 -7.66
C VAL A 3 -12.50 -5.98 -6.58
N ALA A 4 -11.46 -5.14 -6.68
CA ALA A 4 -11.20 -4.07 -5.70
C ALA A 4 -12.22 -2.92 -5.83
N LEU A 5 -12.57 -2.53 -7.06
CA LEU A 5 -13.61 -1.52 -7.30
C LEU A 5 -14.99 -1.99 -6.81
N ASP A 6 -15.34 -3.26 -7.09
CA ASP A 6 -16.57 -3.88 -6.59
C ASP A 6 -16.58 -3.92 -5.05
N ALA A 7 -15.43 -4.20 -4.43
CA ALA A 7 -15.28 -4.21 -2.97
C ALA A 7 -15.44 -2.81 -2.34
N ILE A 8 -14.90 -1.76 -2.96
CA ILE A 8 -15.11 -0.38 -2.50
C ILE A 8 -16.59 -0.02 -2.59
N GLY A 9 -17.23 -0.28 -3.73
CA GLY A 9 -18.66 -0.02 -3.89
C GLY A 9 -19.54 -0.82 -2.92
N ALA A 10 -19.14 -2.04 -2.57
CA ALA A 10 -19.80 -2.79 -1.52
C ALA A 10 -19.59 -2.16 -0.14
N ALA A 11 -18.37 -1.75 0.20
CA ALA A 11 -18.03 -1.20 1.51
C ALA A 11 -18.70 0.15 1.80
N GLU A 12 -18.94 0.96 0.78
CA GLU A 12 -19.65 2.25 0.88
C GLU A 12 -21.12 2.10 1.30
N ALA A 13 -21.73 0.95 1.06
CA ALA A 13 -23.14 0.73 1.37
C ALA A 13 -23.36 0.22 2.81
N PRO A 14 -24.51 0.51 3.43
CA PRO A 14 -24.94 -0.16 4.66
C PRO A 14 -25.10 -1.68 4.48
N HIS A 15 -24.60 -2.47 5.44
CA HIS A 15 -24.78 -3.93 5.48
C HIS A 15 -25.36 -4.40 6.80
N ASN A 16 -26.10 -5.52 6.74
CA ASN A 16 -26.51 -6.30 7.90
C ASN A 16 -25.88 -7.69 7.84
N PHE A 17 -25.17 -8.10 8.90
CA PHE A 17 -24.49 -9.41 8.94
C PHE A 17 -24.38 -9.94 10.38
N LEU A 18 -24.12 -11.25 10.50
CA LEU A 18 -23.90 -11.89 11.80
C LEU A 18 -22.48 -11.60 12.29
N SER A 19 -22.35 -11.11 13.52
CA SER A 19 -21.06 -10.82 14.14
C SER A 19 -21.12 -11.07 15.65
N VAL A 20 -20.07 -10.71 16.36
CA VAL A 20 -19.96 -10.81 17.81
C VAL A 20 -19.98 -9.43 18.45
N THR A 21 -20.71 -9.30 19.54
CA THR A 21 -20.68 -8.10 20.40
C THR A 21 -19.39 -8.06 21.21
N LYS A 22 -19.10 -6.91 21.82
CA LYS A 22 -17.94 -6.74 22.73
C LYS A 22 -17.96 -7.68 23.95
N PHE A 23 -19.11 -8.28 24.25
CA PHE A 23 -19.27 -9.25 25.35
C PHE A 23 -19.14 -10.71 24.89
N GLY A 24 -18.78 -10.95 23.62
CA GLY A 24 -18.58 -12.30 23.08
C GLY A 24 -19.87 -13.01 22.66
N HIS A 25 -21.02 -12.34 22.71
CA HIS A 25 -22.29 -12.90 22.24
C HIS A 25 -22.49 -12.64 20.74
N SER A 26 -23.06 -13.61 20.03
CA SER A 26 -23.48 -13.41 18.64
C SER A 26 -24.63 -12.42 18.55
N ALA A 27 -24.62 -11.59 17.50
CA ALA A 27 -25.66 -10.61 17.21
C ALA A 27 -25.72 -10.29 15.71
N ILE A 28 -26.83 -9.71 15.28
CA ILE A 28 -26.93 -9.08 13.96
C ILE A 28 -26.39 -7.65 14.11
N VAL A 29 -25.39 -7.31 13.30
CA VAL A 29 -24.79 -5.97 13.24
C VAL A 29 -25.29 -5.27 11.99
N SER A 30 -25.62 -3.99 12.15
CA SER A 30 -25.92 -3.07 11.06
C SER A 30 -24.82 -2.02 10.97
N THR A 31 -24.30 -1.79 9.77
CA THR A 31 -23.24 -0.80 9.50
C THR A 31 -23.77 0.33 8.63
N LYS A 32 -23.11 1.49 8.67
CA LYS A 32 -23.51 2.68 7.90
C LYS A 32 -22.93 2.72 6.49
N GLY A 33 -22.00 1.83 6.17
CA GLY A 33 -21.09 1.99 5.03
C GLY A 33 -19.82 2.77 5.40
N ASN A 34 -18.80 2.68 4.56
CA ASN A 34 -17.50 3.34 4.72
C ASN A 34 -17.07 3.99 3.39
N GLU A 35 -17.14 5.32 3.33
CA GLU A 35 -16.77 6.12 2.16
C GLU A 35 -15.25 6.35 2.06
N ASP A 36 -14.48 6.05 3.11
CA ASP A 36 -13.03 6.26 3.18
C ASP A 36 -12.24 5.03 2.66
N CYS A 37 -12.78 4.34 1.67
CA CYS A 37 -12.14 3.17 1.05
C CYS A 37 -11.30 3.57 -0.17
N HIS A 38 -10.20 2.85 -0.41
CA HIS A 38 -9.28 3.14 -1.51
C HIS A 38 -8.61 1.88 -2.08
N ILE A 39 -7.97 2.02 -3.23
CA ILE A 39 -7.25 0.93 -3.89
C ILE A 39 -5.78 0.92 -3.46
N ILE A 40 -5.27 -0.29 -3.20
CA ILE A 40 -3.84 -0.56 -2.98
C ILE A 40 -3.30 -1.32 -4.20
N LEU A 41 -2.30 -0.75 -4.86
CA LEU A 41 -1.53 -1.37 -5.94
C LEU A 41 -0.37 -2.16 -5.34
N ARG A 42 -0.48 -3.50 -5.34
CA ARG A 42 0.49 -4.42 -4.72
C ARG A 42 1.08 -5.47 -5.66
N GLY A 43 0.98 -5.22 -6.96
CA GLY A 43 1.27 -6.17 -8.04
C GLY A 43 0.26 -7.31 -8.12
N GLY A 44 0.59 -8.33 -8.90
CA GLY A 44 -0.14 -9.60 -8.97
C GLY A 44 0.57 -10.60 -9.87
N ASP A 45 -0.16 -11.61 -10.34
CA ASP A 45 0.41 -12.69 -11.18
C ASP A 45 0.96 -12.19 -12.53
N LYS A 46 0.54 -10.99 -12.97
CA LYS A 46 1.03 -10.33 -14.18
C LYS A 46 2.29 -9.48 -13.95
N GLY A 47 2.81 -9.46 -12.73
CA GLY A 47 3.96 -8.67 -12.33
C GLY A 47 3.61 -7.42 -11.51
N PRO A 48 4.59 -6.52 -11.34
CA PRO A 48 4.39 -5.24 -10.66
C PRO A 48 3.36 -4.35 -11.37
N ASN A 49 2.75 -3.44 -10.61
CA ASN A 49 1.78 -2.47 -11.11
C ASN A 49 1.92 -1.08 -10.46
N TYR A 50 3.14 -0.65 -10.22
CA TYR A 50 3.46 0.66 -9.62
C TYR A 50 3.89 1.72 -10.65
N SER A 51 4.08 1.35 -11.91
CA SER A 51 4.55 2.27 -12.95
C SER A 51 3.54 3.40 -13.19
N ALA A 52 4.01 4.51 -13.77
CA ALA A 52 3.13 5.64 -14.10
C ALA A 52 1.95 5.21 -15.01
N GLU A 53 2.19 4.33 -15.98
CA GLU A 53 1.16 3.80 -16.86
C GLU A 53 0.12 2.97 -16.09
N ASP A 54 0.57 2.13 -15.15
CA ASP A 54 -0.33 1.34 -14.31
C ASP A 54 -1.19 2.26 -13.44
N VAL A 55 -0.57 3.22 -12.75
CA VAL A 55 -1.25 4.19 -11.89
C VAL A 55 -2.30 4.98 -12.68
N GLU A 56 -1.94 5.51 -13.85
CA GLU A 56 -2.85 6.28 -14.70
C GLU A 56 -4.04 5.44 -15.14
N LYS A 57 -3.79 4.21 -15.60
CA LYS A 57 -4.83 3.27 -16.01
C LYS A 57 -5.80 2.95 -14.87
N VAL A 58 -5.28 2.70 -13.67
CA VAL A 58 -6.10 2.44 -12.48
C VAL A 58 -6.94 3.66 -12.15
N CYS A 59 -6.33 4.84 -12.12
CA CYS A 59 -7.00 6.09 -11.78
C CYS A 59 -8.11 6.42 -12.76
N ALA A 60 -7.91 6.19 -14.06
CA ALA A 60 -8.95 6.33 -15.09
C ALA A 60 -10.12 5.36 -14.87
N ASP A 61 -9.85 4.13 -14.39
CA ASP A 61 -10.92 3.18 -14.06
C ASP A 61 -11.68 3.57 -12.78
N ILE A 62 -11.00 4.12 -11.77
CA ILE A 62 -11.64 4.67 -10.56
C ILE A 62 -12.53 5.85 -10.93
N GLU A 63 -12.06 6.77 -11.76
CA GLU A 63 -12.77 7.97 -12.17
C GLU A 63 -14.09 7.65 -12.89
N LYS A 64 -14.11 6.61 -13.75
CA LYS A 64 -15.34 6.12 -14.40
C LYS A 64 -16.42 5.69 -13.41
N THR A 65 -16.06 5.43 -12.16
CA THR A 65 -17.00 5.07 -11.09
C THR A 65 -17.46 6.25 -10.25
N GLY A 66 -17.02 7.48 -10.57
CA GLY A 66 -17.38 8.71 -9.84
C GLY A 66 -16.60 8.92 -8.54
N ARG A 67 -15.53 8.14 -8.31
CA ARG A 67 -14.68 8.21 -7.11
C ARG A 67 -13.42 9.03 -7.35
N ILE A 68 -12.79 9.47 -6.26
CA ILE A 68 -11.52 10.21 -6.31
C ILE A 68 -10.45 9.28 -6.91
N PRO A 69 -9.81 9.66 -8.05
CA PRO A 69 -8.90 8.78 -8.76
C PRO A 69 -7.51 8.80 -8.14
N HIS A 70 -7.40 8.18 -6.96
CA HIS A 70 -6.16 8.06 -6.22
C HIS A 70 -5.91 6.64 -5.70
N VAL A 71 -4.64 6.32 -5.48
CA VAL A 71 -4.19 4.98 -5.08
C VAL A 71 -3.10 5.07 -4.01
N MET A 72 -3.02 3.99 -3.23
CA MET A 72 -1.84 3.68 -2.43
C MET A 72 -0.99 2.67 -3.18
N VAL A 73 0.33 2.82 -3.17
CA VAL A 73 1.26 1.87 -3.79
C VAL A 73 2.00 1.08 -2.71
N ASP A 74 1.87 -0.24 -2.72
CA ASP A 74 2.65 -1.16 -1.90
C ASP A 74 3.97 -1.47 -2.59
N PHE A 75 5.10 -1.18 -1.93
CA PHE A 75 6.42 -1.38 -2.51
C PHE A 75 6.88 -2.84 -2.42
N SER A 76 6.28 -3.63 -1.53
CA SER A 76 6.65 -5.02 -1.27
C SER A 76 5.89 -6.00 -2.17
N HIS A 77 5.67 -7.23 -1.69
CA HIS A 77 4.87 -8.27 -2.33
C HIS A 77 5.18 -8.47 -3.83
N ALA A 78 4.18 -8.47 -4.69
CA ALA A 78 4.39 -8.71 -6.12
C ALA A 78 5.03 -7.49 -6.82
N ASN A 79 4.93 -6.29 -6.26
CA ASN A 79 5.65 -5.12 -6.75
C ASN A 79 7.16 -5.24 -6.55
N SER A 80 7.61 -5.81 -5.44
CA SER A 80 9.02 -6.16 -5.22
C SER A 80 9.43 -7.49 -5.86
N SER A 81 8.52 -8.20 -6.53
CA SER A 81 8.74 -9.60 -6.95
C SER A 81 9.20 -10.51 -5.79
N LYS A 82 8.72 -10.23 -4.57
CA LYS A 82 9.14 -10.86 -3.30
C LYS A 82 10.64 -10.71 -2.99
N GLN A 83 11.30 -9.70 -3.57
CA GLN A 83 12.70 -9.37 -3.30
C GLN A 83 12.73 -8.06 -2.51
N TYR A 84 12.87 -8.14 -1.19
CA TYR A 84 12.72 -6.97 -0.31
C TYR A 84 13.59 -5.76 -0.70
N LYS A 85 14.78 -5.97 -1.27
CA LYS A 85 15.65 -4.89 -1.78
C LYS A 85 15.03 -4.10 -2.94
N LYS A 86 14.18 -4.72 -3.76
CA LYS A 86 13.47 -4.05 -4.84
C LYS A 86 12.44 -3.03 -4.35
N GLN A 87 12.08 -3.02 -3.06
CA GLN A 87 11.29 -1.93 -2.48
C GLN A 87 11.97 -0.57 -2.72
N MET A 88 13.30 -0.52 -2.77
CA MET A 88 14.05 0.71 -3.08
C MET A 88 13.90 1.13 -4.55
N ASP A 89 13.83 0.18 -5.48
CA ASP A 89 13.58 0.44 -6.89
C ASP A 89 12.15 0.98 -7.10
N VAL A 90 11.16 0.35 -6.45
CA VAL A 90 9.77 0.83 -6.44
C VAL A 90 9.67 2.23 -5.85
N CYS A 91 10.37 2.47 -4.73
CA CYS A 91 10.44 3.80 -4.12
C CYS A 91 10.95 4.85 -5.09
N GLN A 92 12.05 4.57 -5.79
CA GLN A 92 12.63 5.52 -6.73
C GLN A 92 11.66 5.88 -7.86
N ASP A 93 10.95 4.90 -8.42
CA ASP A 93 9.95 5.14 -9.47
C ASP A 93 8.77 5.98 -8.96
N VAL A 94 8.20 5.60 -7.81
CA VAL A 94 7.08 6.32 -7.20
C VAL A 94 7.48 7.73 -6.78
N CYS A 95 8.70 7.93 -6.26
CA CYS A 95 9.24 9.25 -5.96
C CYS A 95 9.34 10.12 -7.22
N ASN A 96 9.78 9.56 -8.35
CA ASN A 96 9.84 10.30 -9.61
C ASN A 96 8.44 10.75 -10.07
N GLN A 97 7.43 9.88 -9.94
CA GLN A 97 6.04 10.22 -10.26
C GLN A 97 5.49 11.32 -9.34
N ILE A 98 5.75 11.24 -8.04
CA ILE A 98 5.31 12.26 -7.08
C ILE A 98 6.01 13.59 -7.40
N ALA A 99 7.33 13.59 -7.55
CA ALA A 99 8.14 14.78 -7.81
C ALA A 99 7.78 15.46 -9.13
N SER A 100 7.35 14.70 -10.15
CA SER A 100 6.92 15.24 -11.45
C SER A 100 5.55 15.88 -11.43
N GLY A 101 4.84 15.87 -10.30
CA GLY A 101 3.55 16.55 -10.14
C GLY A 101 2.37 15.62 -9.87
N SER A 102 2.55 14.30 -9.89
CA SER A 102 1.43 13.37 -9.73
C SER A 102 0.71 13.56 -8.38
N LYS A 103 -0.61 13.70 -8.46
CA LYS A 103 -1.53 13.73 -7.31
C LYS A 103 -2.33 12.44 -7.15
N GLN A 104 -2.13 11.48 -8.05
CA GLN A 104 -2.83 10.19 -8.07
C GLN A 104 -2.33 9.26 -6.96
N ILE A 105 -1.06 9.39 -6.53
CA ILE A 105 -0.52 8.61 -5.42
C ILE A 105 -0.72 9.39 -4.12
N PHE A 106 -1.63 8.91 -3.26
CA PHE A 106 -1.91 9.55 -1.98
C PHE A 106 -1.12 8.95 -0.81
N GLY A 107 -0.66 7.70 -0.94
CA GLY A 107 0.07 6.99 0.10
C GLY A 107 0.92 5.86 -0.46
N VAL A 108 1.79 5.33 0.39
CA VAL A 108 2.65 4.18 0.09
C VAL A 108 2.66 3.21 1.26
N MET A 109 2.90 1.93 0.99
CA MET A 109 3.09 0.89 2.00
C MET A 109 4.46 0.24 1.82
N VAL A 110 5.18 0.03 2.92
CA VAL A 110 6.57 -0.46 2.93
C VAL A 110 6.72 -1.47 4.06
N GLU A 111 7.41 -2.58 3.77
CA GLU A 111 7.76 -3.59 4.77
C GLU A 111 9.20 -3.37 5.23
N SER A 112 9.34 -2.82 6.44
CA SER A 112 10.62 -2.50 7.07
C SER A 112 10.73 -3.12 8.46
N HIS A 113 11.96 -3.38 8.90
CA HIS A 113 12.27 -3.81 10.25
C HIS A 113 13.66 -3.31 10.66
N LEU A 114 14.02 -3.45 11.95
CA LEU A 114 15.35 -3.09 12.45
C LEU A 114 16.48 -3.77 11.66
N VAL A 115 16.33 -5.07 11.41
CA VAL A 115 17.25 -5.90 10.64
C VAL A 115 16.54 -6.39 9.38
N GLU A 116 17.23 -6.28 8.25
CA GLU A 116 16.70 -6.65 6.94
C GLU A 116 16.50 -8.17 6.76
N GLY A 117 15.76 -8.54 5.73
CA GLY A 117 15.49 -9.93 5.38
C GLY A 117 14.41 -10.56 6.26
N ARG A 118 14.46 -11.89 6.36
CA ARG A 118 13.58 -12.70 7.20
C ARG A 118 14.36 -13.84 7.85
N GLN A 119 13.80 -14.40 8.91
CA GLN A 119 14.26 -15.62 9.57
C GLN A 119 13.11 -16.59 9.77
N ASP A 120 13.42 -17.88 9.92
CA ASP A 120 12.43 -18.88 10.31
C ASP A 120 12.32 -18.96 11.83
N LEU A 121 11.13 -19.32 12.33
CA LEU A 121 10.96 -19.73 13.71
C LEU A 121 11.50 -21.15 13.89
N VAL A 122 12.50 -21.31 14.76
CA VAL A 122 13.04 -22.62 15.13
C VAL A 122 12.69 -22.87 16.59
N ASP A 123 11.93 -23.94 16.86
CA ASP A 123 11.43 -24.30 18.20
C ASP A 123 10.71 -23.15 18.93
N GLY A 124 9.92 -22.38 18.17
CA GLY A 124 9.16 -21.23 18.68
C GLY A 124 10.02 -20.01 19.02
N LYS A 125 11.29 -19.98 18.59
CA LYS A 125 12.23 -18.87 18.85
C LYS A 125 12.70 -18.22 17.56
N ALA A 126 12.78 -16.90 17.60
CA ALA A 126 13.46 -16.07 16.61
C ALA A 126 14.89 -15.80 17.11
N GLN A 127 15.89 -16.12 16.30
CA GLN A 127 17.31 -16.02 16.69
C GLN A 127 17.81 -14.57 16.63
N THR A 128 17.37 -13.82 15.62
CA THR A 128 17.79 -12.44 15.40
C THR A 128 16.73 -11.50 15.96
N TYR A 129 17.08 -10.69 16.95
CA TYR A 129 16.19 -9.62 17.40
C TYR A 129 15.94 -8.62 16.27
N GLY A 130 14.68 -8.24 16.08
CA GLY A 130 14.35 -7.19 15.12
C GLY A 130 14.46 -7.61 13.66
N GLN A 131 14.42 -8.91 13.33
CA GLN A 131 14.32 -9.42 11.96
C GLN A 131 12.96 -10.12 11.76
N SER A 132 12.29 -9.88 10.65
CA SER A 132 10.96 -10.43 10.35
C SER A 132 10.94 -11.96 10.38
N ILE A 133 9.85 -12.56 10.85
CA ILE A 133 9.60 -14.01 10.77
C ILE A 133 8.64 -14.41 9.65
N THR A 134 8.10 -13.43 8.92
CA THR A 134 7.16 -13.61 7.81
C THR A 134 7.85 -13.25 6.50
N ASP A 135 7.40 -12.18 5.84
CA ASP A 135 8.01 -11.65 4.62
C ASP A 135 9.29 -10.88 4.94
N ALA A 136 10.20 -10.86 3.97
CA ALA A 136 11.48 -10.18 4.12
C ALA A 136 11.31 -8.66 4.07
N CYS A 137 11.88 -7.95 5.04
CA CYS A 137 11.80 -6.49 5.15
C CYS A 137 13.10 -5.81 4.71
N ILE A 138 13.03 -4.54 4.32
CA ILE A 138 14.23 -3.68 4.32
C ILE A 138 14.68 -3.37 5.75
N GLY A 139 15.97 -3.11 5.92
CA GLY A 139 16.56 -2.73 7.21
C GLY A 139 16.27 -1.28 7.58
N TRP A 140 16.69 -0.88 8.78
CA TRP A 140 16.48 0.48 9.28
C TRP A 140 17.16 1.55 8.43
N GLU A 141 18.40 1.30 7.98
CA GLU A 141 19.17 2.26 7.18
C GLU A 141 18.50 2.53 5.83
N ASP A 142 17.96 1.49 5.18
CA ASP A 142 17.22 1.64 3.93
C ASP A 142 15.85 2.30 4.18
N SER A 143 15.23 2.07 5.34
CA SER A 143 13.98 2.74 5.73
C SER A 143 14.15 4.25 5.90
N GLU A 144 15.22 4.68 6.56
CA GLU A 144 15.54 6.11 6.73
C GLU A 144 15.77 6.78 5.37
N ARG A 145 16.56 6.14 4.50
CA ARG A 145 16.82 6.62 3.13
C ARG A 145 15.52 6.73 2.32
N LEU A 146 14.68 5.69 2.37
CA LEU A 146 13.41 5.63 1.66
C LEU A 146 12.47 6.75 2.12
N LEU A 147 12.34 6.96 3.43
CA LEU A 147 11.50 8.03 3.99
C LEU A 147 12.01 9.41 3.59
N GLN A 148 13.33 9.61 3.56
CA GLN A 148 13.93 10.86 3.10
C GLN A 148 13.63 11.10 1.60
N GLN A 149 13.77 10.09 0.75
CA GLN A 149 13.43 10.18 -0.68
C GLN A 149 11.96 10.57 -0.91
N LEU A 150 11.03 9.95 -0.18
CA LEU A 150 9.61 10.27 -0.25
C LEU A 150 9.33 11.72 0.20
N SER A 151 9.98 12.16 1.28
CA SER A 151 9.87 13.53 1.77
C SER A 151 10.33 14.53 0.71
N ASP A 152 11.49 14.30 0.10
CA ASP A 152 12.06 15.16 -0.94
C ASP A 152 11.16 15.21 -2.18
N ALA A 153 10.60 14.06 -2.60
CA ALA A 153 9.65 13.99 -3.71
C ALA A 153 8.36 14.80 -3.43
N VAL A 154 7.81 14.70 -2.21
CA VAL A 154 6.63 15.49 -1.80
C VAL A 154 6.94 16.98 -1.77
N ILE A 155 8.12 17.38 -1.29
CA ILE A 155 8.58 18.78 -1.30
C ILE A 155 8.70 19.29 -2.74
N ALA A 156 9.32 18.51 -3.63
CA ALA A 156 9.46 18.85 -5.04
C ALA A 156 8.09 19.09 -5.71
N ARG A 157 7.13 18.19 -5.48
CA ARG A 157 5.75 18.33 -5.96
C ARG A 157 5.09 19.61 -5.49
N ARG A 158 5.21 19.93 -4.19
CA ARG A 158 4.62 21.13 -3.58
C ARG A 158 5.19 22.40 -4.18
N LYS A 159 6.50 22.44 -4.45
CA LYS A 159 7.15 23.58 -5.13
C LYS A 159 6.63 23.76 -6.55
N ALA A 160 6.46 22.67 -7.31
CA ALA A 160 5.95 22.71 -8.67
C ALA A 160 4.48 23.18 -8.78
N THR A 161 3.69 23.01 -7.71
CA THR A 161 2.26 23.40 -7.67
C THR A 161 2.01 24.76 -7.01
N SER A 162 3.04 25.42 -6.48
CA SER A 162 2.94 26.73 -5.82
C SER A 162 3.30 27.90 -6.76
N ASN A 163 3.59 27.62 -8.03
CA ASN A 163 3.69 28.58 -9.13
C ASN A 163 2.47 28.45 -10.04
#